data_AF-A0A2H4U853-F1
#
_entry.id   AF-A0A2H4U853-F1
#
_cell.length_a   1.000
_cell.length_b   1.000
_cell.length_c   1.000
_cell.angle_alpha   90.00
_cell.angle_beta   90.00
_cell.angle_gamma   90.00
#
_symmetry.space_group_name_H-M   'P 1'
#
loop_
_entity.id
_entity.type
_entity.pdbx_description
1 polymer ?
#
loop_
_entity_poly.entity_id
_entity_poly.type
_entity_poly.pdbx_seq_one_letter_code
_entity_poly.pdbx_strand_id
1 'polypeptide(L)'
;MFLTRLGYGIIYFLDLIYEILKATFDVAFNGIMRQNIDPVVVEIETVLERPVSQTILANSISLTPGTLSVDLDSENNIIKVAAISPRSKEDIIPFEPYIKKMLE
;
A
#
# COMPACT_ATOMS: atom_id res chain seq x y z
N MET A 1 -11.61 34.63 -12.44
CA MET A 1 -12.50 33.48 -12.23
C MET A 1 -11.78 32.12 -12.38
N PHE A 2 -10.91 31.91 -13.38
CA PHE A 2 -10.15 30.65 -13.54
C PHE A 2 -8.93 30.51 -12.61
N LEU A 3 -8.14 31.58 -12.42
CA LEU A 3 -6.93 31.56 -11.58
C LEU A 3 -7.21 31.29 -10.10
N THR A 4 -8.33 31.81 -9.59
CA THR A 4 -8.81 31.56 -8.22
C THR A 4 -9.17 30.08 -8.01
N ARG A 5 -9.75 29.43 -9.02
CA ARG A 5 -10.17 28.02 -8.92
C ARG A 5 -8.98 27.05 -8.94
N LEU A 6 -7.96 27.34 -9.75
CA LEU A 6 -6.74 26.54 -9.79
C LEU A 6 -5.90 26.69 -8.50
N GLY A 7 -5.89 27.89 -7.91
CA GLY A 7 -5.22 28.16 -6.64
C GLY A 7 -5.81 27.36 -5.47
N TYR A 8 -7.15 27.31 -5.34
CA TYR A 8 -7.79 26.47 -4.32
C TYR A 8 -7.54 24.97 -4.55
N GLY A 9 -7.41 24.50 -5.79
CA GLY A 9 -7.09 23.09 -6.10
C GLY A 9 -5.69 22.67 -5.65
N ILE A 10 -4.72 23.59 -5.74
CA ILE A 10 -3.34 23.32 -5.32
C ILE A 10 -3.25 23.29 -3.79
N ILE A 11 -3.95 24.19 -3.10
CA ILE A 11 -3.98 24.19 -1.63
C ILE A 11 -4.62 22.91 -1.09
N TYR A 12 -5.71 22.49 -1.71
CA TYR A 12 -6.39 21.25 -1.34
C TYR A 12 -5.49 20.00 -1.50
N PHE A 13 -4.76 19.86 -2.61
CA PHE A 13 -3.86 18.71 -2.82
C PHE A 13 -2.66 18.70 -1.87
N LEU A 14 -2.22 19.88 -1.42
CA LEU A 14 -1.13 20.03 -0.46
C LEU A 14 -1.56 19.65 0.96
N ASP A 15 -2.78 19.99 1.37
CA ASP A 15 -3.35 19.55 2.65
C ASP A 15 -3.59 18.03 2.68
N LEU A 16 -4.04 17.48 1.54
CA LEU A 16 -4.27 16.04 1.36
C LEU A 16 -3.00 15.20 1.55
N ILE A 17 -1.88 15.65 1.00
CA ILE A 17 -0.59 14.98 1.17
C ILE A 17 -0.10 15.12 2.61
N TYR A 18 -0.38 16.25 3.25
CA TYR A 18 0.06 16.53 4.61
C TYR A 18 -0.58 15.59 5.64
N GLU A 19 -1.87 15.33 5.55
CA GLU A 19 -2.55 14.41 6.47
C GLU A 19 -2.22 12.93 6.19
N ILE A 20 -1.95 12.51 4.93
CA ILE A 20 -1.44 11.15 4.60
C ILE A 20 -0.08 10.90 5.26
N LEU A 21 0.77 11.92 5.25
CA LEU A 21 2.08 11.87 5.89
C LEU A 21 1.94 11.72 7.40
N LYS A 22 1.09 12.52 8.03
CA LYS A 22 0.89 12.47 9.47
C LYS A 22 0.34 11.13 9.99
N ALA A 23 -0.59 10.52 9.26
CA ALA A 23 -1.18 9.24 9.64
C ALA A 23 -0.22 8.06 9.46
N THR A 24 0.61 8.09 8.40
CA THR A 24 1.71 7.13 8.23
C THR A 24 2.73 7.28 9.35
N PHE A 25 2.91 8.51 9.86
CA PHE A 25 3.76 8.81 11.00
C PHE A 25 3.21 8.27 12.33
N ASP A 26 1.92 8.33 12.59
CA ASP A 26 1.32 7.82 13.83
C ASP A 26 1.43 6.29 13.93
N VAL A 27 1.11 5.56 12.86
CA VAL A 27 1.20 4.10 12.83
C VAL A 27 2.65 3.61 12.87
N ALA A 28 3.57 4.38 12.27
CA ALA A 28 5.01 4.16 12.39
C ALA A 28 5.56 4.42 13.81
N PHE A 29 5.03 5.40 14.54
CA PHE A 29 5.59 5.81 15.84
C PHE A 29 4.91 5.20 17.06
N ASN A 30 3.58 5.18 17.11
CA ASN A 30 2.86 4.65 18.26
C ASN A 30 2.64 3.14 18.18
N GLY A 31 2.65 2.57 16.96
CA GLY A 31 2.27 1.17 16.72
C GLY A 31 3.41 0.15 16.76
N ILE A 32 4.60 0.50 16.25
CA ILE A 32 5.75 -0.42 16.11
C ILE A 32 6.73 -0.30 17.30
N MET A 33 6.83 0.88 17.90
CA MET A 33 7.83 1.18 18.94
C MET A 33 7.42 0.71 20.35
N ARG A 34 6.24 0.09 20.51
CA ARG A 34 5.66 -0.26 21.82
C ARG A 34 5.60 -1.75 22.19
N GLN A 35 5.97 -2.69 21.30
CA GLN A 35 6.59 -4.02 21.56
C GLN A 35 6.32 -5.01 20.42
N ASN A 36 7.38 -5.75 20.04
CA ASN A 36 7.49 -6.86 19.07
C ASN A 36 7.45 -6.49 17.57
N ILE A 37 8.60 -5.97 17.13
CA ILE A 37 9.03 -5.94 15.73
C ILE A 37 9.68 -7.29 15.43
N ASP A 38 9.14 -8.03 14.47
CA ASP A 38 9.69 -9.31 14.02
C ASP A 38 9.53 -9.39 12.49
N PRO A 39 10.49 -8.80 11.74
CA PRO A 39 10.31 -8.55 10.33
C PRO A 39 10.31 -9.85 9.54
N VAL A 40 9.38 -9.96 8.60
CA VAL A 40 9.27 -11.13 7.73
C VAL A 40 9.16 -10.72 6.29
N VAL A 41 9.74 -11.54 5.41
CA VAL A 41 9.54 -11.46 3.98
C VAL A 41 8.72 -12.67 3.57
N VAL A 42 7.59 -12.41 2.92
CA VAL A 42 6.68 -13.44 2.46
C VAL A 42 6.48 -13.30 0.97
N GLU A 43 6.36 -14.42 0.30
CA GLU A 43 5.95 -14.48 -1.10
C GLU A 43 4.46 -14.78 -1.13
N ILE A 44 3.73 -13.92 -1.83
CA ILE A 44 2.28 -13.94 -1.87
C ILE A 44 1.89 -14.19 -3.32
N GLU A 45 1.44 -15.41 -3.58
CA GLU A 45 0.78 -15.71 -4.85
C GLU A 45 -0.54 -14.92 -4.93
N THR A 46 -0.64 -14.09 -5.97
CA THR A 46 -1.83 -13.33 -6.30
C THR A 46 -2.68 -14.03 -7.34
N VAL A 47 -4.00 -13.91 -7.21
CA VAL A 47 -4.94 -14.40 -8.23
C VAL A 47 -5.12 -13.43 -9.39
N LEU A 48 -4.44 -12.28 -9.36
CA LEU A 48 -4.49 -11.25 -10.40
C LEU A 48 -3.60 -11.66 -11.58
N GLU A 49 -4.19 -11.72 -12.77
CA GLU A 49 -3.50 -12.13 -14.00
C GLU A 49 -2.92 -10.94 -14.78
N ARG A 50 -3.45 -9.73 -14.60
CA ARG A 50 -3.02 -8.57 -15.38
C ARG A 50 -1.88 -7.80 -14.69
N PRO A 51 -0.82 -7.43 -15.41
CA PRO A 51 0.29 -6.65 -14.85
C PRO A 51 -0.15 -5.33 -14.19
N VAL A 52 -1.16 -4.64 -14.75
CA VAL A 52 -1.69 -3.39 -14.18
C VAL A 52 -2.43 -3.63 -12.87
N SER A 53 -3.19 -4.72 -12.76
CA SER A 53 -3.87 -5.14 -11.54
C SER A 53 -2.86 -5.40 -10.43
N GLN A 54 -1.86 -6.22 -10.75
CA GLN A 54 -0.78 -6.56 -9.83
C GLN A 54 0.01 -5.32 -9.37
N THR A 55 0.26 -4.37 -10.28
CA THR A 55 0.94 -3.10 -9.95
C THR A 55 0.13 -2.23 -8.99
N ILE A 56 -1.19 -2.15 -9.17
CA ILE A 56 -2.06 -1.41 -8.25
C ILE A 56 -2.09 -2.09 -6.87
N LEU A 57 -2.08 -3.42 -6.84
CA LEU A 57 -2.03 -4.18 -5.60
C LEU A 57 -0.72 -3.92 -4.87
N ALA A 58 0.41 -4.00 -5.58
CA ALA A 58 1.73 -3.69 -5.05
C ALA A 58 1.82 -2.27 -4.45
N ASN A 59 1.29 -1.26 -5.12
CA ASN A 59 1.26 0.11 -4.59
C ASN A 59 0.42 0.23 -3.32
N SER A 60 -0.67 -0.52 -3.24
CA SER A 60 -1.59 -0.47 -2.09
C SER A 60 -1.00 -1.14 -0.85
N ILE A 61 -0.26 -2.23 -1.02
CA ILE A 61 0.51 -2.88 0.06
C ILE A 61 1.58 -1.92 0.60
N SER A 62 2.28 -1.20 -0.28
CA SER A 62 3.32 -0.23 0.12
C SER A 62 2.77 1.00 0.83
N LEU A 63 1.52 1.37 0.59
CA LEU A 63 0.81 2.42 1.33
C LEU A 63 0.20 1.92 2.64
N THR A 64 0.26 0.62 2.90
CA THR A 64 -0.25 0.02 4.14
C THR A 64 0.82 0.12 5.23
N PRO A 65 0.50 0.71 6.40
CA PRO A 65 1.51 0.94 7.43
C PRO A 65 2.18 -0.33 7.95
N GLY A 66 3.51 -0.35 7.87
CA GLY A 66 4.32 -1.48 8.28
C GLY A 66 4.38 -2.63 7.27
N THR A 67 3.99 -2.40 6.02
CA THR A 67 4.17 -3.34 4.91
C THR A 67 4.76 -2.65 3.69
N LEU A 68 5.48 -3.41 2.86
CA LEU A 68 6.18 -2.90 1.69
C LEU A 68 6.26 -3.99 0.61
N SER A 69 5.69 -3.70 -0.56
CA SER A 69 5.92 -4.55 -1.73
C SER A 69 7.38 -4.47 -2.16
N VAL A 70 8.04 -5.63 -2.24
CA VAL A 70 9.47 -5.79 -2.55
C VAL A 70 9.67 -6.15 -4.01
N ASP A 71 8.88 -7.09 -4.52
CA ASP A 71 8.99 -7.58 -5.89
C ASP A 71 7.62 -7.98 -6.42
N LEU A 72 7.48 -7.90 -7.74
CA LEU A 72 6.31 -8.36 -8.46
C LEU A 72 6.77 -9.22 -9.64
N ASP A 73 6.70 -10.53 -9.45
CA ASP A 73 6.82 -11.50 -10.53
C ASP A 73 5.45 -11.64 -11.20
N SER A 74 5.27 -10.89 -12.28
CA SER A 74 4.02 -10.86 -13.04
C SER A 74 3.78 -12.16 -13.82
N GLU A 75 4.83 -12.90 -14.17
CA GLU A 75 4.72 -14.16 -14.94
C GLU A 75 4.19 -15.30 -14.06
N ASN A 76 4.64 -15.36 -12.81
CA ASN A 76 4.22 -16.36 -11.83
C ASN A 76 3.12 -15.86 -10.87
N ASN A 77 2.65 -14.62 -11.05
CA ASN A 77 1.70 -13.94 -10.18
C ASN A 77 2.15 -13.95 -8.70
N ILE A 78 3.40 -13.60 -8.42
CA ILE A 78 3.94 -13.57 -7.06
C ILE A 78 4.30 -12.14 -6.68
N ILE A 79 3.77 -11.67 -5.55
CA ILE A 79 4.17 -10.42 -4.91
C ILE A 79 5.01 -10.78 -3.70
N LYS A 80 6.27 -10.36 -3.70
CA LYS A 80 7.12 -10.46 -2.52
C LYS A 80 6.84 -9.26 -1.64
N VAL A 81 6.51 -9.47 -0.37
CA VAL A 81 6.18 -8.41 0.58
C VAL A 81 7.02 -8.52 1.83
N ALA A 82 7.58 -7.39 2.25
CA ALA A 82 8.18 -7.23 3.56
C ALA A 82 7.16 -6.64 4.53
N ALA A 83 7.00 -7.27 5.69
CA ALA A 83 6.19 -6.77 6.79
C ALA A 83 7.06 -6.53 8.02
N ILE A 84 6.75 -5.48 8.77
CA ILE A 84 7.51 -5.08 9.98
C ILE A 84 7.32 -6.04 11.17
N SER A 85 6.27 -6.83 11.11
CA SER A 85 5.95 -7.90 12.05
C SER A 85 5.37 -9.06 11.23
N PRO A 86 5.35 -10.30 11.74
CA PRO A 86 4.66 -11.39 11.08
C PRO A 86 3.19 -11.02 11.01
N ARG A 87 2.61 -11.17 9.81
CA ARG A 87 1.22 -10.84 9.50
C ARG A 87 0.67 -11.96 8.62
N SER A 88 -0.63 -12.20 8.71
CA SER A 88 -1.26 -13.17 7.82
C SER A 88 -1.22 -12.68 6.37
N LYS A 89 -1.34 -13.58 5.39
CA LYS A 89 -1.35 -13.20 3.96
C LYS A 89 -2.47 -12.20 3.69
N GLU A 90 -3.62 -12.44 4.33
CA GLU A 90 -4.84 -11.65 4.23
C GLU A 90 -4.63 -10.20 4.73
N ASP A 91 -3.80 -9.99 5.76
CA ASP A 91 -3.45 -8.66 6.28
C ASP A 91 -2.48 -7.89 5.38
N ILE A 92 -1.74 -8.61 4.55
CA ILE A 92 -0.72 -8.04 3.69
C ILE A 92 -1.31 -7.62 2.34
N ILE A 93 -2.21 -8.42 1.76
CA ILE A 93 -2.88 -8.13 0.48
C ILE A 93 -4.39 -7.89 0.62
N PRO A 94 -4.84 -6.97 1.48
CA PRO A 94 -6.27 -6.75 1.70
C PRO A 94 -6.99 -6.25 0.43
N PHE A 95 -6.25 -5.67 -0.53
CA PHE A 95 -6.82 -5.03 -1.71
C PHE A 95 -6.99 -5.96 -2.93
N GLU A 96 -6.53 -7.20 -2.85
CA GLU A 96 -6.49 -8.11 -4.01
C GLU A 96 -7.88 -8.43 -4.61
N PRO A 97 -8.90 -8.89 -3.85
CA PRO A 97 -10.20 -9.23 -4.42
C PRO A 97 -10.89 -8.02 -5.07
N TYR A 98 -10.59 -6.81 -4.58
CA TYR A 98 -11.12 -5.56 -5.10
C TYR A 98 -10.52 -5.24 -6.46
N ILE A 99 -9.21 -5.35 -6.58
CA ILE A 99 -8.50 -5.07 -7.82
C ILE A 99 -8.86 -6.10 -8.89
N LYS A 100 -9.04 -7.37 -8.51
CA LYS A 100 -9.48 -8.43 -9.43
C LYS A 100 -10.77 -8.04 -10.13
N LYS A 101 -11.84 -7.86 -9.36
CA LYS A 101 -13.14 -7.47 -9.92
C LYS A 101 -13.12 -6.13 -10.68
N MET A 102 -12.18 -5.24 -10.36
CA MET A 102 -12.07 -3.91 -10.99
C MET A 102 -11.44 -3.97 -12.38
N LEU A 103 -10.46 -4.86 -12.58
CA LEU A 103 -9.59 -4.82 -13.75
C LEU A 103 -9.53 -6.15 -14.52
N GLU A 104 -10.17 -7.21 -14.02
CA GLU A 104 -10.22 -8.57 -14.60
C GLU A 104 -11.64 -9.13 -14.61
#